data_AF-A0A9D1X5C2-F1
#
_entry.id   AF-A0A9D1X5C2-F1
#
_cell.length_a   1.000
_cell.length_b   1.000
_cell.length_c   1.000
_cell.angle_alpha   90.00
_cell.angle_beta   90.00
_cell.angle_gamma   90.00
#
_symmetry.space_group_name_H-M   'P 1'
#
loop_
_entity.id
_entity.type
_entity.pdbx_description
1 polymer ?
#
loop_
_entity_poly.entity_id
_entity_poly.type
_entity_poly.pdbx_seq_one_letter_code
_entity_poly.pdbx_strand_id
1 'polypeptide(L)'
;MARTGLTLDMDYGTPDFELADTLRILYGCRAVIYSTHKHTPEAPRLRLVIPLSRQVSPEEYMAVARKVAEDIDINLFDDTTYEPHRIMYWPSTSSDGEFYFKILPGAPLDPDEILGRYADWRNVSEWPVSDRQKKLVAREMKKQNDPLEKQGLVGAFCRAYYPITEAIAEFLPDVYAPCGGDFPDLTEERYDYIPADSSAGVVIYDGKYLYSHHATDPACGRLLNAFDAVRLHRFGELDDKSGSRDAGILTEEDVTKLPSYKKMIEFISELPKVRGILAEERLARIRDDFSDVPEADDMSDVPDSGGAAKADTVGRADEASKDDVGAEPSLNVNWQKELDVTRNGTVKDTLDNISIIFRNDPLLLPIAYNRHRDGIDVNGRIPWEQVKPGWNDSDHAALQVYLSKYYGIYAPAKAKTALSAVAAERAYHPIQEYLEQLPPWDGIPRADTLLITYLGAEDSLYTRAVTRKTLAAAVARIYEPGIKFDHVLILSGPQGIGKSTLFARLAGKWFSDSLSMTDMKDKAGPEKLQGYWILELGELAGMKKTEVETVKSFISRTDDKYRAAYGLNVESHPRQCIIVGSTNSENGFLRDVTGNRRFWPVDVDGAGEHKTWELTKDLVAQVWAEVMTYY
;
A
#
# COMPACT_ATOMS: atom_id res chain seq x y z
N MET A 1 35.44 -21.58 -33.25
CA MET A 1 36.83 -21.47 -32.77
C MET A 1 37.29 -22.89 -32.42
N ALA A 2 38.51 -23.30 -32.76
CA ALA A 2 38.95 -24.68 -32.51
C ALA A 2 40.46 -24.71 -32.18
N ARG A 3 40.86 -25.61 -31.29
CA ARG A 3 42.21 -25.65 -30.67
C ARG A 3 42.99 -26.88 -31.17
N THR A 4 44.31 -26.76 -31.29
CA THR A 4 45.21 -27.86 -31.69
C THR A 4 46.23 -28.21 -30.59
N GLY A 5 46.05 -27.68 -29.39
CA GLY A 5 46.95 -27.85 -28.27
C GLY A 5 46.31 -27.37 -26.97
N LEU A 6 46.64 -28.02 -25.86
CA LEU A 6 46.34 -27.54 -24.52
C LEU A 6 47.33 -26.46 -24.11
N THR A 7 46.84 -25.42 -23.45
CA THR A 7 47.67 -24.37 -22.85
C THR A 7 47.20 -24.15 -21.41
N LEU A 8 47.93 -24.69 -20.45
CA LEU A 8 47.57 -24.69 -19.04
C LEU A 8 48.52 -23.79 -18.23
N ASP A 9 47.97 -22.86 -17.45
CA ASP A 9 48.72 -22.02 -16.50
C ASP A 9 48.69 -22.64 -15.11
N MET A 10 49.86 -23.08 -14.64
CA MET A 10 50.09 -23.59 -13.30
C MET A 10 50.58 -22.44 -12.41
N ASP A 11 49.64 -21.75 -11.75
CA ASP A 11 49.94 -20.58 -10.90
C ASP A 11 50.18 -20.93 -9.43
N TYR A 12 49.83 -22.15 -9.01
CA TYR A 12 49.86 -22.61 -7.61
C TYR A 12 50.81 -23.79 -7.41
N GLY A 13 51.90 -23.86 -8.19
CA GLY A 13 52.92 -24.88 -8.03
C GLY A 13 53.58 -24.85 -6.66
N THR A 14 54.04 -26.01 -6.19
CA THR A 14 54.84 -26.16 -4.97
C THR A 14 56.27 -26.56 -5.32
N PRO A 15 57.29 -26.14 -4.55
CA PRO A 15 58.70 -26.43 -4.85
C PRO A 15 59.01 -27.92 -5.00
N ASP A 16 58.32 -28.77 -4.24
CA ASP A 16 58.52 -30.21 -4.23
C ASP A 16 57.79 -30.94 -5.38
N PHE A 17 57.05 -30.21 -6.24
CA PHE A 17 56.24 -30.80 -7.30
C PHE A 17 56.94 -30.69 -8.68
N GLU A 18 57.39 -31.83 -9.19
CA GLU A 18 58.05 -31.93 -10.50
C GLU A 18 57.03 -32.19 -11.62
N LEU A 19 56.50 -31.11 -12.20
CA LEU A 19 55.50 -31.16 -13.29
C LEU A 19 56.01 -31.96 -14.52
N ALA A 20 57.28 -31.79 -14.87
CA ALA A 20 57.87 -32.42 -16.04
C ALA A 20 57.95 -33.95 -15.92
N ASP A 21 58.30 -34.45 -14.73
CA ASP A 21 58.40 -35.88 -14.46
C ASP A 21 57.00 -36.50 -14.34
N THR A 22 56.07 -35.79 -13.71
CA THR A 22 54.65 -36.18 -13.62
C THR A 22 54.04 -36.38 -15.01
N LEU A 23 54.19 -35.41 -15.91
CA LEU A 23 53.70 -35.52 -17.30
C LEU A 23 54.34 -36.68 -18.07
N ARG A 24 55.64 -36.90 -17.85
CA ARG A 24 56.37 -37.99 -18.50
C ARG A 24 55.86 -39.36 -18.04
N ILE A 25 55.52 -39.50 -16.76
CA ILE A 25 55.00 -40.74 -16.18
C ILE A 25 53.56 -40.98 -16.63
N LEU A 26 52.70 -39.95 -16.59
CA LEU A 26 51.27 -40.10 -16.86
C LEU A 26 50.96 -40.31 -18.33
N TYR A 27 51.61 -39.55 -19.22
CA TYR A 27 51.24 -39.54 -20.65
C TYR A 27 52.39 -39.86 -21.59
N GLY A 28 53.65 -39.60 -21.21
CA GLY A 28 54.80 -39.74 -22.11
C GLY A 28 54.67 -38.93 -23.42
N CYS A 29 53.83 -37.90 -23.42
CA CYS A 29 53.47 -37.12 -24.59
C CYS A 29 54.43 -35.95 -24.81
N ARG A 30 54.39 -35.38 -26.01
CA ARG A 30 55.12 -34.16 -26.34
C ARG A 30 54.55 -33.01 -25.53
N ALA A 31 55.41 -32.26 -24.85
CA ALA A 31 55.01 -31.06 -24.14
C ALA A 31 56.14 -30.03 -24.08
N VAL A 32 55.78 -28.77 -23.89
CA VAL A 32 56.71 -27.68 -23.58
C VAL A 32 56.28 -27.06 -22.26
N ILE A 33 57.22 -26.92 -21.34
CA ILE A 33 57.00 -26.33 -20.03
C ILE A 33 57.94 -25.14 -19.89
N TYR A 34 57.41 -23.99 -19.48
CA TYR A 34 58.23 -22.81 -19.24
C TYR A 34 57.71 -21.97 -18.07
N SER A 35 58.60 -21.26 -17.39
CA SER A 35 58.22 -20.33 -16.31
C SER A 35 57.47 -19.11 -16.83
N THR A 36 56.50 -18.63 -16.05
CA THR A 36 55.85 -17.33 -16.27
C THR A 36 56.65 -16.18 -15.64
N HIS A 37 56.28 -14.93 -15.93
CA HIS A 37 57.00 -13.75 -15.45
C HIS A 37 57.19 -13.68 -13.93
N LYS A 38 56.23 -14.22 -13.15
CA LYS A 38 56.21 -14.17 -11.68
C LYS A 38 56.77 -15.42 -11.01
N HIS A 39 57.43 -16.30 -11.77
CA HIS A 39 58.00 -17.54 -11.25
C HIS A 39 59.13 -17.27 -10.24
N THR A 40 59.13 -18.04 -9.14
CA THR A 40 60.31 -18.22 -8.26
C THR A 40 60.44 -19.70 -7.89
N PRO A 41 61.62 -20.17 -7.45
CA PRO A 41 61.80 -21.56 -6.99
C PRO A 41 60.87 -21.94 -5.83
N GLU A 42 60.56 -20.99 -4.93
CA GLU A 42 59.70 -21.20 -3.77
C GLU A 42 58.20 -21.17 -4.11
N ALA A 43 57.84 -20.53 -5.23
CA ALA A 43 56.47 -20.47 -5.73
C ALA A 43 56.45 -20.70 -7.26
N PRO A 44 56.64 -21.96 -7.71
CA PRO A 44 56.72 -22.26 -9.13
C PRO A 44 55.46 -21.89 -9.89
N ARG A 45 55.60 -20.92 -10.81
CA ARG A 45 54.57 -20.59 -11.80
C ARG A 45 54.99 -20.99 -13.19
N LEU A 46 54.41 -22.05 -13.72
CA LEU A 46 54.79 -22.65 -15.00
C LEU A 46 53.61 -22.64 -15.96
N ARG A 47 53.91 -22.64 -17.25
CA ARG A 47 52.95 -22.85 -18.32
C ARG A 47 53.27 -24.13 -19.05
N LEU A 48 52.22 -24.92 -19.27
CA LEU A 48 52.26 -26.21 -19.93
C LEU A 48 51.57 -26.10 -21.29
N VAL A 49 52.30 -26.44 -22.35
CA VAL A 49 51.78 -26.50 -23.73
C VAL A 49 51.89 -27.93 -24.23
N ILE A 50 50.76 -28.55 -24.51
CA ILE A 50 50.67 -29.94 -25.00
C ILE A 50 50.03 -29.93 -26.40
N PRO A 51 50.77 -30.22 -27.48
CA PRO A 51 50.18 -30.40 -28.80
C PRO A 51 49.20 -31.58 -28.82
N LEU A 52 48.05 -31.40 -29.49
CA LEU A 52 47.05 -32.46 -29.67
C LEU A 52 47.22 -33.14 -31.03
N SER A 53 46.87 -34.43 -31.12
CA SER A 53 46.93 -35.21 -32.37
C SER A 53 45.91 -34.75 -33.42
N ARG A 54 44.80 -34.14 -32.97
CA ARG A 54 43.76 -33.54 -33.82
C ARG A 54 43.29 -32.20 -33.28
N GLN A 55 42.55 -31.48 -34.12
CA GLN A 55 41.84 -30.27 -33.71
C GLN A 55 40.61 -30.65 -32.85
N VAL A 56 40.36 -29.86 -31.81
CA VAL A 56 39.26 -30.04 -30.86
C VAL A 56 38.34 -28.82 -30.83
N SER A 57 37.05 -29.06 -30.57
CA SER A 57 36.05 -28.02 -30.33
C SER A 57 36.31 -27.26 -29.02
N PRO A 58 35.65 -26.11 -28.76
CA PRO A 58 35.75 -25.40 -27.49
C PRO A 58 35.36 -26.27 -26.28
N GLU A 59 34.32 -27.10 -26.42
CA GLU A 59 33.83 -27.99 -25.35
C GLU A 59 34.79 -29.16 -25.12
N GLU A 60 35.26 -29.79 -26.20
CA GLU A 60 36.28 -30.85 -26.13
C GLU A 60 37.56 -30.33 -25.47
N TYR A 61 38.00 -29.10 -25.79
CA TYR A 61 39.14 -28.47 -25.14
C TYR A 61 38.96 -28.38 -23.62
N MET A 62 37.79 -27.92 -23.16
CA MET A 62 37.50 -27.78 -21.73
C MET A 62 37.54 -29.14 -21.01
N ALA A 63 36.88 -30.16 -21.55
CA ALA A 63 36.87 -31.50 -20.99
C ALA A 63 38.28 -32.11 -20.93
N VAL A 64 39.02 -32.10 -22.04
CA VAL A 64 40.38 -32.63 -22.12
C VAL A 64 41.31 -31.89 -21.16
N ALA A 65 41.26 -30.56 -21.14
CA ALA A 65 42.11 -29.73 -20.28
C ALA A 65 41.86 -29.99 -18.79
N ARG A 66 40.60 -30.14 -18.37
CA ARG A 66 40.22 -30.44 -16.98
C ARG A 66 40.63 -31.85 -16.57
N LYS A 67 40.49 -32.84 -17.46
CA LYS A 67 40.93 -34.22 -17.18
C LYS A 67 42.44 -34.33 -17.04
N VAL A 68 43.18 -33.63 -17.91
CA VAL A 68 44.64 -33.56 -17.81
C VAL A 68 45.09 -32.85 -16.53
N ALA A 69 44.40 -31.79 -16.14
CA ALA A 69 44.68 -31.11 -14.89
C ALA A 69 44.37 -31.98 -13.67
N GLU A 70 43.27 -32.76 -13.68
CA GLU A 70 42.91 -33.71 -12.61
C GLU A 70 44.00 -34.75 -12.36
N ASP A 71 44.53 -35.36 -13.42
CA ASP A 71 45.55 -36.42 -13.28
C ASP A 71 46.87 -35.92 -12.67
N ILE A 72 47.15 -34.63 -12.84
CA ILE A 72 48.33 -33.97 -12.29
C ILE A 72 48.01 -33.55 -10.84
N ASP A 73 47.14 -32.55 -10.73
CA ASP A 73 46.42 -32.06 -9.55
C ASP A 73 45.77 -30.75 -10.02
N ILE A 74 44.44 -30.76 -10.15
CA ILE A 74 43.69 -29.62 -10.70
C ILE A 74 43.86 -28.35 -9.86
N ASN A 75 44.24 -28.49 -8.59
CA ASN A 75 44.46 -27.37 -7.69
C ASN A 75 45.79 -26.64 -7.95
N LEU A 76 46.69 -27.16 -8.78
CA LEU A 76 47.91 -26.45 -9.16
C LEU A 76 47.66 -25.39 -10.25
N PHE A 77 46.55 -25.52 -10.99
CA PHE A 77 46.25 -24.72 -12.17
C PHE A 77 45.31 -23.55 -11.88
N ASP A 78 45.48 -22.46 -12.63
CA ASP A 78 44.57 -21.32 -12.59
C ASP A 78 43.18 -21.71 -13.11
N ASP A 79 42.12 -21.30 -12.40
CA ASP A 79 40.74 -21.76 -12.66
C ASP A 79 40.22 -21.32 -14.04
N THR A 80 40.77 -20.24 -14.61
CA THR A 80 40.39 -19.72 -15.94
C THR A 80 41.20 -20.36 -17.07
N THR A 81 42.14 -21.28 -16.79
CA THR A 81 43.02 -21.86 -17.82
C THR A 81 42.31 -22.77 -18.82
N TYR A 82 41.10 -23.24 -18.46
CA TYR A 82 40.27 -24.10 -19.27
C TYR A 82 39.44 -23.34 -20.30
N GLU A 83 39.44 -22.00 -20.26
CA GLU A 83 38.65 -21.18 -21.18
C GLU A 83 39.17 -21.26 -22.62
N PRO A 84 38.33 -21.65 -23.59
CA PRO A 84 38.77 -21.90 -24.96
C PRO A 84 39.22 -20.63 -25.70
N HIS A 85 38.83 -19.44 -25.25
CA HIS A 85 39.25 -18.17 -25.83
C HIS A 85 40.50 -17.56 -25.16
N ARG A 86 41.03 -18.17 -24.08
CA ARG A 86 42.16 -17.58 -23.35
C ARG A 86 43.47 -17.66 -24.14
N ILE A 87 44.07 -16.50 -24.40
CA ILE A 87 45.34 -16.39 -25.12
C ILE A 87 46.47 -16.24 -24.11
N MET A 88 47.56 -16.96 -24.33
CA MET A 88 48.74 -16.93 -23.47
C MET A 88 49.79 -15.96 -24.02
N TYR A 89 50.33 -15.09 -23.17
CA TYR A 89 51.47 -14.23 -23.54
C TYR A 89 52.72 -15.04 -23.86
N TRP A 90 53.63 -14.47 -24.66
CA TRP A 90 54.96 -15.06 -24.88
C TRP A 90 55.73 -15.27 -23.57
N PRO A 91 56.63 -16.27 -23.50
CA PRO A 91 57.47 -16.50 -22.33
C PRO A 91 58.23 -15.23 -21.93
N SER A 92 58.24 -14.92 -20.64
CA SER A 92 59.00 -13.80 -20.09
C SER A 92 59.43 -14.10 -18.66
N THR A 93 60.51 -13.44 -18.22
CA THR A 93 61.11 -13.61 -16.89
C THR A 93 61.60 -12.25 -16.40
N SER A 94 61.51 -12.00 -15.09
CA SER A 94 62.14 -10.83 -14.45
C SER A 94 63.65 -10.85 -14.68
N SER A 95 64.29 -9.67 -14.68
CA SER A 95 65.74 -9.56 -14.92
C SER A 95 66.60 -10.32 -13.91
N ASP A 96 66.07 -10.54 -12.71
CA ASP A 96 66.64 -11.26 -11.58
C ASP A 96 65.97 -12.61 -11.30
N GLY A 97 65.02 -13.02 -12.15
CA GLY A 97 64.27 -14.28 -11.99
C GLY A 97 64.94 -15.47 -12.67
N GLU A 98 64.70 -16.66 -12.14
CA GLU A 98 65.12 -17.91 -12.79
C GLU A 98 64.17 -18.26 -13.94
N PHE A 99 64.73 -18.53 -15.13
CA PHE A 99 63.95 -19.01 -16.27
C PHE A 99 63.96 -20.53 -16.31
N TYR A 100 62.81 -21.13 -16.07
CA TYR A 100 62.60 -22.57 -16.23
C TYR A 100 62.14 -22.87 -17.66
N PHE A 101 62.77 -23.83 -18.33
CA PHE A 101 62.34 -24.31 -19.65
C PHE A 101 62.67 -25.79 -19.83
N LYS A 102 61.67 -26.60 -20.17
CA LYS A 102 61.83 -28.01 -20.52
C LYS A 102 60.99 -28.36 -21.75
N ILE A 103 61.58 -29.16 -22.64
CA ILE A 103 60.87 -29.82 -23.74
C ILE A 103 60.81 -31.30 -23.43
N LEU A 104 59.60 -31.85 -23.41
CA LEU A 104 59.36 -33.29 -23.27
C LEU A 104 59.18 -33.91 -24.67
N PRO A 105 60.02 -34.86 -25.08
CA PRO A 105 59.86 -35.58 -26.33
C PRO A 105 58.69 -36.57 -26.24
N GLY A 106 58.05 -36.86 -27.38
CA GLY A 106 56.92 -37.78 -27.45
C GLY A 106 56.05 -37.54 -28.67
N ALA A 107 54.95 -38.29 -28.76
CA ALA A 107 53.86 -38.03 -29.70
C ALA A 107 52.91 -36.94 -29.15
N PRO A 108 52.19 -36.19 -30.01
CA PRO A 108 51.09 -35.34 -29.55
C PRO A 108 50.08 -36.14 -28.72
N LEU A 109 49.45 -35.48 -27.74
CA LEU A 109 48.43 -36.10 -26.89
C LEU A 109 47.17 -36.39 -27.72
N ASP A 110 46.62 -37.59 -27.60
CA ASP A 110 45.36 -37.94 -28.24
C ASP A 110 44.17 -37.45 -27.40
N PRO A 111 43.40 -36.45 -27.86
CA PRO A 111 42.24 -35.98 -27.10
C PRO A 111 41.14 -37.04 -26.98
N ASP A 112 41.02 -37.98 -27.93
CA ASP A 112 39.98 -39.02 -27.88
C ASP A 112 40.23 -40.04 -26.77
N GLU A 113 41.51 -40.36 -26.49
CA GLU A 113 41.88 -41.19 -25.34
C GLU A 113 41.51 -40.53 -24.01
N ILE A 114 41.63 -39.20 -23.92
CA ILE A 114 41.27 -38.45 -22.71
C ILE A 114 39.75 -38.35 -22.56
N LEU A 115 39.04 -38.00 -23.65
CA LEU A 115 37.57 -37.90 -23.66
C LEU A 115 36.91 -39.26 -23.35
N GLY A 116 37.50 -40.36 -23.82
CA GLY A 116 37.01 -41.73 -23.55
C GLY A 116 37.14 -42.19 -22.10
N ARG A 117 37.75 -41.39 -21.21
CA ARG A 117 37.85 -41.68 -19.77
C ARG A 117 36.67 -41.14 -18.95
N TYR A 118 35.82 -40.33 -19.57
CA TYR A 118 34.54 -39.94 -18.99
C TYR A 118 33.49 -41.01 -19.27
N ALA A 119 32.48 -41.13 -18.41
CA ALA A 119 31.31 -41.94 -18.74
C ALA A 119 30.55 -41.26 -19.88
N ASP A 120 30.37 -39.95 -19.77
CA ASP A 120 30.01 -39.07 -20.88
C ASP A 120 30.72 -37.72 -20.74
N TRP A 121 31.68 -37.43 -21.63
CA TRP A 121 32.38 -36.15 -21.58
C TRP A 121 31.48 -34.96 -21.89
N ARG A 122 30.30 -35.17 -22.50
CA ARG A 122 29.32 -34.10 -22.72
C ARG A 122 28.54 -33.76 -21.45
N ASN A 123 28.59 -34.61 -20.43
CA ASN A 123 28.05 -34.33 -19.12
C ASN A 123 29.01 -33.45 -18.31
N VAL A 124 28.74 -32.15 -18.29
CA VAL A 124 29.61 -31.16 -17.61
C VAL A 124 29.71 -31.41 -16.10
N SER A 125 28.74 -32.08 -15.49
CA SER A 125 28.80 -32.42 -14.07
C SER A 125 29.89 -33.43 -13.71
N GLU A 126 30.37 -34.21 -14.68
CA GLU A 126 31.51 -35.12 -14.50
C GLU A 126 32.86 -34.39 -14.58
N TRP A 127 32.89 -33.14 -15.02
CA TRP A 127 34.14 -32.43 -15.25
C TRP A 127 34.83 -32.06 -13.94
N PRO A 128 36.14 -32.36 -13.79
CA PRO A 128 36.89 -31.96 -12.62
C PRO A 128 36.90 -30.43 -12.46
N VAL A 129 36.66 -29.96 -11.24
CA VAL A 129 36.75 -28.55 -10.84
C VAL A 129 37.68 -28.44 -9.63
N SER A 130 38.38 -27.32 -9.50
CA SER A 130 39.24 -27.08 -8.33
C SER A 130 38.41 -26.82 -7.06
N ASP A 131 39.02 -27.05 -5.89
CA ASP A 131 38.40 -26.69 -4.61
C ASP A 131 38.17 -25.18 -4.49
N ARG A 132 39.00 -24.38 -5.18
CA ARG A 132 38.85 -22.93 -5.24
C ARG A 132 37.59 -22.53 -5.99
N GLN A 133 37.30 -23.15 -7.13
CA GLN A 133 36.12 -22.86 -7.92
C GLN A 133 34.83 -23.15 -7.11
N LYS A 134 34.79 -24.28 -6.39
CA LYS A 134 33.67 -24.61 -5.47
C LYS A 134 33.52 -23.56 -4.36
N LYS A 135 34.63 -23.13 -3.74
CA LYS A 135 34.63 -22.10 -2.68
C LYS A 135 34.27 -20.71 -3.20
N LEU A 136 34.56 -20.40 -4.47
CA LEU A 136 34.27 -19.10 -5.08
C LEU A 136 32.76 -18.88 -5.18
N VAL A 137 32.02 -19.84 -5.74
CA VAL A 137 30.56 -19.77 -5.87
C VAL A 137 29.90 -19.62 -4.51
N ALA A 138 30.30 -20.46 -3.53
CA ALA A 138 29.80 -20.35 -2.16
C ALA A 138 30.13 -19.00 -1.49
N ARG A 139 31.27 -18.40 -1.82
CA ARG A 139 31.66 -17.07 -1.32
C ARG A 139 30.87 -15.95 -2.00
N GLU A 140 30.58 -16.06 -3.30
CA GLU A 140 29.75 -15.11 -4.04
C GLU A 140 28.30 -15.15 -3.54
N MET A 141 27.74 -16.33 -3.28
CA MET A 141 26.43 -16.48 -2.64
C MET A 141 26.36 -15.76 -1.29
N LYS A 142 27.41 -15.86 -0.46
CA LYS A 142 27.48 -15.15 0.84
C LYS A 142 27.65 -13.64 0.72
N LYS A 143 28.16 -13.15 -0.42
CA LYS A 143 28.34 -11.71 -0.68
C LYS A 143 27.06 -11.07 -1.24
N GLN A 144 26.26 -11.82 -1.99
CA GLN A 144 24.99 -11.34 -2.49
C GLN A 144 23.95 -11.32 -1.36
N ASN A 145 23.18 -10.23 -1.27
CA ASN A 145 22.01 -10.19 -0.40
C ASN A 145 20.94 -11.16 -0.92
N ASP A 146 20.18 -11.76 -0.02
CA ASP A 146 19.13 -12.71 -0.39
C ASP A 146 18.11 -12.05 -1.36
N PRO A 147 17.93 -12.57 -2.58
CA PRO A 147 16.99 -12.00 -3.55
C PRO A 147 15.55 -12.02 -3.05
N LEU A 148 15.19 -12.93 -2.14
CA LEU A 148 13.85 -13.03 -1.57
C LEU A 148 13.58 -12.01 -0.46
N GLU A 149 14.62 -11.43 0.14
CA GLU A 149 14.49 -10.37 1.15
C GLU A 149 14.53 -8.97 0.53
N LYS A 150 14.94 -8.87 -0.75
CA LYS A 150 15.04 -7.59 -1.46
C LYS A 150 13.68 -6.91 -1.56
N GLN A 151 13.65 -5.59 -1.34
CA GLN A 151 12.42 -4.80 -1.42
C GLN A 151 12.16 -4.30 -2.86
N GLY A 152 10.92 -3.92 -3.15
CA GLY A 152 10.51 -3.37 -4.44
C GLY A 152 10.40 -4.41 -5.57
N LEU A 153 10.31 -3.94 -6.81
CA LEU A 153 9.98 -4.78 -7.98
C LEU A 153 10.91 -5.97 -8.18
N VAL A 154 12.23 -5.81 -7.99
CA VAL A 154 13.20 -6.89 -8.19
C VAL A 154 12.96 -8.03 -7.21
N GLY A 155 12.80 -7.72 -5.92
CA GLY A 155 12.55 -8.76 -4.93
C GLY A 155 11.14 -9.36 -5.04
N ALA A 156 10.14 -8.54 -5.37
CA ALA A 156 8.78 -9.02 -5.65
C ALA A 156 8.76 -9.99 -6.84
N PHE A 157 9.56 -9.73 -7.88
CA PHE A 157 9.75 -10.67 -8.98
C PHE A 157 10.43 -11.96 -8.53
N CYS A 158 11.53 -11.87 -7.78
CA CYS A 158 12.21 -13.06 -7.25
C CYS A 158 11.31 -13.91 -6.34
N ARG A 159 10.41 -13.29 -5.55
CA ARG A 159 9.41 -14.00 -4.73
C ARG A 159 8.28 -14.59 -5.58
N ALA A 160 7.82 -13.86 -6.60
CA ALA A 160 6.73 -14.29 -7.48
C ALA A 160 7.10 -15.50 -8.36
N TYR A 161 8.39 -15.72 -8.59
CA TYR A 161 8.93 -16.82 -9.40
C TYR A 161 10.04 -17.56 -8.61
N TYR A 162 9.70 -17.95 -7.38
CA TYR A 162 10.54 -18.82 -6.54
C TYR A 162 9.92 -20.22 -6.46
N PRO A 163 10.69 -21.30 -6.66
CA PRO A 163 12.12 -21.33 -7.00
C PRO A 163 12.43 -20.72 -8.39
N ILE A 164 13.68 -20.34 -8.63
CA ILE A 164 14.14 -19.73 -9.90
C ILE A 164 13.77 -20.56 -11.14
N THR A 165 13.56 -21.86 -10.96
CA THR A 165 13.09 -22.78 -12.01
C THR A 165 11.70 -22.42 -12.54
N GLU A 166 10.84 -21.75 -11.75
CA GLU A 166 9.59 -21.17 -12.25
C GLU A 166 9.85 -20.02 -13.24
N ALA A 167 10.80 -19.14 -12.93
CA ALA A 167 11.20 -18.07 -13.85
C ALA A 167 11.80 -18.63 -15.13
N ILE A 168 12.58 -19.71 -15.03
CA ILE A 168 13.14 -20.41 -16.19
C ILE A 168 12.02 -20.97 -17.07
N ALA A 169 11.09 -21.72 -16.48
CA ALA A 169 9.99 -22.33 -17.22
C ALA A 169 9.08 -21.29 -17.92
N GLU A 170 8.84 -20.15 -17.28
CA GLU A 170 7.93 -19.13 -17.82
C GLU A 170 8.62 -18.18 -18.82
N PHE A 171 9.88 -17.80 -18.58
CA PHE A 171 10.54 -16.75 -19.37
C PHE A 171 11.67 -17.24 -20.26
N LEU A 172 12.29 -18.37 -19.94
CA LEU A 172 13.47 -18.93 -20.60
C LEU A 172 13.31 -20.41 -21.06
N PRO A 173 12.12 -20.87 -21.51
CA PRO A 173 11.93 -22.29 -21.86
C PRO A 173 12.74 -22.74 -23.08
N ASP A 174 13.08 -21.80 -23.98
CA ASP A 174 13.89 -22.06 -25.18
C ASP A 174 15.40 -21.90 -24.92
N VAL A 175 15.79 -21.52 -23.70
CA VAL A 175 17.18 -21.33 -23.29
C VAL A 175 17.66 -22.48 -22.40
N TYR A 176 16.83 -22.90 -21.45
CA TYR A 176 17.18 -23.94 -20.49
C TYR A 176 16.14 -25.05 -20.45
N ALA A 177 16.59 -26.30 -20.43
CA ALA A 177 15.75 -27.48 -20.27
C ALA A 177 16.18 -28.28 -19.03
N PRO A 178 15.25 -28.90 -18.28
CA PRO A 178 15.61 -29.84 -17.23
C PRO A 178 16.47 -30.97 -17.82
N CYS A 179 17.57 -31.34 -17.16
CA CYS A 179 18.40 -32.43 -17.65
C CYS A 179 17.61 -33.75 -17.61
N GLY A 180 17.57 -34.48 -18.73
CA GLY A 180 16.80 -35.72 -18.87
C GLY A 180 17.45 -36.98 -18.27
N GLY A 181 18.53 -36.85 -17.49
CA GLY A 181 19.29 -37.98 -16.93
C GLY A 181 18.97 -38.24 -15.45
N ASP A 182 18.97 -39.51 -15.04
CA ASP A 182 19.03 -39.89 -13.63
C ASP A 182 20.45 -39.62 -13.11
N PHE A 183 20.60 -38.59 -12.29
CA PHE A 183 21.87 -38.24 -11.65
C PHE A 183 21.77 -38.48 -10.13
N PRO A 184 21.83 -39.74 -9.67
CA PRO A 184 21.58 -40.10 -8.28
C PRO A 184 22.57 -39.48 -7.28
N ASP A 185 23.75 -39.06 -7.74
CA ASP A 185 24.83 -38.49 -6.91
C ASP A 185 24.84 -36.95 -6.91
N LEU A 186 23.93 -36.30 -7.64
CA LEU A 186 23.85 -34.83 -7.65
C LEU A 186 23.05 -34.31 -6.45
N THR A 187 23.69 -33.47 -5.65
CA THR A 187 23.04 -32.73 -4.56
C THR A 187 22.34 -31.46 -5.05
N GLU A 188 22.57 -31.05 -6.30
CA GLU A 188 22.16 -29.77 -6.88
C GLU A 188 21.33 -30.02 -8.15
N GLU A 189 20.27 -29.23 -8.31
CA GLU A 189 19.40 -29.29 -9.48
C GLU A 189 20.14 -28.71 -10.71
N ARG A 190 20.10 -29.42 -11.85
CA ARG A 190 20.85 -29.06 -13.06
C ARG A 190 19.97 -28.93 -14.29
N TYR A 191 20.39 -28.04 -15.17
CA TYR A 191 19.73 -27.74 -16.44
C TYR A 191 20.71 -27.83 -17.61
N ASP A 192 20.17 -28.18 -18.77
CA ASP A 192 20.83 -28.10 -20.06
C ASP A 192 20.70 -26.68 -20.60
N TYR A 193 21.75 -26.16 -21.23
CA TYR A 193 21.67 -24.94 -22.03
C TYR A 193 21.40 -25.37 -23.47
N ILE A 194 20.17 -25.14 -23.94
CA ILE A 194 19.64 -25.68 -25.20
C ILE A 194 20.55 -25.36 -26.41
N PRO A 195 21.17 -24.17 -26.52
CA PRO A 195 22.08 -23.87 -27.64
C PRO A 195 23.43 -24.58 -27.60
N ALA A 196 23.78 -25.31 -26.53
CA ALA A 196 25.04 -26.07 -26.42
C ALA A 196 24.84 -27.56 -26.75
N ASP A 197 25.93 -28.22 -27.17
CA ASP A 197 25.94 -29.66 -27.47
C ASP A 197 26.17 -30.53 -26.21
N SER A 198 26.42 -29.88 -25.06
CA SER A 198 26.73 -30.48 -23.77
C SER A 198 25.59 -30.33 -22.76
N SER A 199 25.45 -31.29 -21.85
CA SER A 199 24.35 -31.39 -20.88
C SER A 199 24.82 -31.10 -19.44
N ALA A 200 23.88 -30.74 -18.56
CA ALA A 200 24.07 -30.53 -17.12
C ALA A 200 25.12 -29.45 -16.74
N GLY A 201 25.31 -28.46 -17.62
CA GLY A 201 26.24 -27.35 -17.40
C GLY A 201 25.66 -26.15 -16.66
N VAL A 202 24.35 -26.11 -16.41
CA VAL A 202 23.70 -25.07 -15.61
C VAL A 202 23.33 -25.64 -14.24
N VAL A 203 23.65 -24.92 -13.17
CA VAL A 203 23.46 -25.36 -11.80
C VAL A 203 22.55 -24.38 -11.06
N ILE A 204 21.58 -24.92 -10.32
CA ILE A 204 20.68 -24.17 -9.46
C ILE A 204 21.11 -24.34 -8.00
N TYR A 205 21.38 -23.21 -7.33
CA TYR A 205 21.78 -23.16 -5.93
C TYR A 205 20.65 -22.61 -5.05
N ASP A 206 20.29 -23.35 -4.00
CA ASP A 206 19.24 -23.02 -3.02
C ASP A 206 17.86 -22.67 -3.61
N GLY A 207 17.62 -23.05 -4.88
CA GLY A 207 16.47 -22.59 -5.66
C GLY A 207 16.45 -21.08 -5.94
N LYS A 208 17.51 -20.34 -5.60
CA LYS A 208 17.56 -18.87 -5.68
C LYS A 208 18.47 -18.36 -6.78
N TYR A 209 19.54 -19.10 -7.08
CA TYR A 209 20.59 -18.67 -7.99
C TYR A 209 20.83 -19.67 -9.09
N LEU A 210 21.15 -19.16 -10.27
CA LEU A 210 21.58 -19.89 -11.45
C LEU A 210 23.04 -19.57 -11.72
N TYR A 211 23.83 -20.60 -12.04
CA TYR A 211 25.21 -20.48 -12.49
C TYR A 211 25.41 -21.36 -13.73
N SER A 212 26.01 -20.80 -14.78
CA SER A 212 26.28 -21.54 -16.01
C SER A 212 27.77 -21.79 -16.22
N HIS A 213 28.12 -23.00 -16.63
CA HIS A 213 29.46 -23.41 -17.05
C HIS A 213 29.65 -23.39 -18.58
N HIS A 214 28.60 -23.07 -19.34
CA HIS A 214 28.62 -23.08 -20.79
C HIS A 214 29.25 -21.81 -21.35
N ALA A 215 30.38 -21.91 -22.04
CA ALA A 215 31.16 -20.75 -22.49
C ALA A 215 30.39 -19.77 -23.40
N THR A 216 29.34 -20.23 -24.08
CA THR A 216 28.48 -19.45 -24.99
C THR A 216 27.22 -18.91 -24.32
N ASP A 217 26.97 -19.25 -23.06
CA ASP A 217 25.81 -18.78 -22.30
C ASP A 217 26.09 -17.36 -21.74
N PRO A 218 25.17 -16.38 -21.89
CA PRO A 218 25.27 -15.07 -21.26
C PRO A 218 25.46 -15.10 -19.72
N ALA A 219 25.01 -16.17 -19.06
CA ALA A 219 25.19 -16.43 -17.62
C ALA A 219 26.52 -17.12 -17.28
N CYS A 220 27.36 -17.45 -18.27
CA CYS A 220 28.62 -18.16 -18.05
C CYS A 220 29.48 -17.47 -16.98
N GLY A 221 29.85 -18.24 -15.95
CA GLY A 221 30.73 -17.76 -14.89
C GLY A 221 30.09 -16.75 -13.92
N ARG A 222 28.77 -16.54 -13.98
CA ARG A 222 28.05 -15.54 -13.17
C ARG A 222 26.99 -16.22 -12.32
N LEU A 223 26.96 -15.86 -11.04
CA LEU A 223 25.90 -16.25 -10.13
C LEU A 223 24.74 -15.25 -10.24
N LEU A 224 23.60 -15.68 -10.80
CA LEU A 224 22.46 -14.82 -11.13
C LEU A 224 21.22 -15.23 -10.35
N ASN A 225 20.51 -14.26 -9.77
CA ASN A 225 19.14 -14.48 -9.29
C ASN A 225 18.14 -14.54 -10.47
N ALA A 226 16.88 -14.84 -10.18
CA ALA A 226 15.82 -14.94 -11.19
C ALA A 226 15.69 -13.69 -12.08
N PHE A 227 15.73 -12.49 -11.46
CA PHE A 227 15.64 -11.24 -12.19
C PHE A 227 16.81 -11.06 -13.18
N ASP A 228 18.04 -11.28 -12.72
CA ASP A 228 19.23 -11.10 -13.55
C ASP A 228 19.37 -12.17 -14.62
N ALA A 229 18.98 -13.41 -14.34
CA ALA A 229 18.92 -14.48 -15.32
C ALA A 229 17.97 -14.11 -16.47
N VAL A 230 16.74 -13.70 -16.17
CA VAL A 230 15.77 -13.30 -17.21
C VAL A 230 16.21 -12.02 -17.92
N ARG A 231 16.74 -11.03 -17.19
CA ARG A 231 17.23 -9.77 -17.76
C ARG A 231 18.31 -10.00 -18.80
N LEU A 232 19.34 -10.77 -18.47
CA LEU A 232 20.49 -10.99 -19.36
C LEU A 232 20.08 -11.73 -20.63
N HIS A 233 19.21 -12.73 -20.53
CA HIS A 233 18.80 -13.52 -21.68
C HIS A 233 17.79 -12.80 -22.58
N ARG A 234 16.80 -12.10 -22.00
CA ARG A 234 15.76 -11.43 -22.80
C ARG A 234 16.15 -10.05 -23.30
N PHE A 235 16.95 -9.31 -22.52
CA PHE A 235 17.20 -7.90 -22.74
C PHE A 235 18.69 -7.54 -22.81
N GLY A 236 19.60 -8.50 -22.60
CA GLY A 236 21.04 -8.25 -22.54
C GLY A 236 21.63 -7.61 -23.80
N GLU A 237 21.13 -7.94 -24.99
CA GLU A 237 21.59 -7.36 -26.26
C GLU A 237 21.40 -5.82 -26.33
N LEU A 238 20.49 -5.26 -25.52
CA LEU A 238 20.30 -3.81 -25.46
C LEU A 238 21.51 -3.08 -24.87
N ASP A 239 22.30 -3.77 -24.04
CA ASP A 239 23.49 -3.21 -23.41
C ASP A 239 24.69 -3.19 -24.37
N ASP A 240 24.70 -4.09 -25.37
CA ASP A 240 25.70 -4.13 -26.44
C ASP A 240 25.52 -2.96 -27.41
N LYS A 241 24.26 -2.67 -27.78
CA LYS A 241 23.91 -1.59 -28.71
C LYS A 241 24.19 -0.20 -28.15
N SER A 242 24.24 -0.05 -26.82
CA SER A 242 24.57 1.21 -26.15
C SER A 242 26.07 1.38 -25.87
N GLY A 243 26.92 0.42 -26.28
CA GLY A 243 28.36 0.43 -25.97
C GLY A 243 28.67 0.33 -24.47
N SER A 244 27.71 -0.15 -23.66
CA SER A 244 27.80 -0.13 -22.21
C SER A 244 28.48 -1.38 -21.62
N ARG A 245 28.71 -2.42 -22.42
CA ARG A 245 29.46 -3.63 -22.02
C ARG A 245 30.96 -3.39 -21.83
N ASP A 246 31.56 -2.39 -22.49
CA ASP A 246 33.00 -2.09 -22.45
C ASP A 246 33.44 -1.34 -21.18
N ALA A 247 32.51 -1.03 -20.27
CA ALA A 247 32.76 -0.25 -19.06
C ALA A 247 33.21 -1.13 -17.87
N GLY A 248 34.32 -1.86 -18.00
CA GLY A 248 35.00 -2.53 -16.87
C GLY A 248 34.10 -3.39 -15.94
N ILE A 249 34.46 -3.50 -14.66
CA ILE A 249 33.66 -4.19 -13.64
C ILE A 249 32.51 -3.26 -13.21
N LEU A 250 31.28 -3.59 -13.60
CA LEU A 250 30.08 -2.81 -13.29
C LEU A 250 29.69 -2.96 -11.81
N THR A 251 29.38 -1.85 -11.14
CA THR A 251 28.78 -1.86 -9.80
C THR A 251 27.26 -2.10 -9.87
N GLU A 252 26.60 -2.44 -8.76
CA GLU A 252 25.12 -2.54 -8.72
C GLU A 252 24.45 -1.24 -9.20
N GLU A 253 24.96 -0.08 -8.81
CA GLU A 253 24.42 1.21 -9.26
C GLU A 253 24.55 1.41 -10.77
N ASP A 254 25.62 0.90 -11.38
CA ASP A 254 25.79 0.95 -12.84
C ASP A 254 24.83 0.02 -13.55
N VAL A 255 24.58 -1.17 -12.99
CA VAL A 255 23.61 -2.13 -13.51
C VAL A 255 22.21 -1.51 -13.58
N THR A 256 21.79 -0.74 -12.56
CA THR A 256 20.46 -0.08 -12.56
C THR A 256 20.28 0.94 -13.70
N LYS A 257 21.37 1.46 -14.26
CA LYS A 257 21.34 2.46 -15.34
C LYS A 257 21.25 1.83 -16.73
N LEU A 258 21.56 0.54 -16.86
CA LEU A 258 21.62 -0.18 -18.12
C LEU A 258 20.26 -0.21 -18.84
N PRO A 259 20.23 -0.13 -20.18
CA PRO A 259 19.03 -0.31 -20.98
C PRO A 259 18.29 -1.63 -20.68
N SER A 260 19.02 -2.74 -20.52
CA SER A 260 18.43 -4.04 -20.19
C SER A 260 17.70 -4.02 -18.85
N TYR A 261 18.28 -3.38 -17.84
CA TYR A 261 17.69 -3.25 -16.51
C TYR A 261 16.38 -2.45 -16.56
N LYS A 262 16.40 -1.29 -17.23
CA LYS A 262 15.20 -0.45 -17.40
C LYS A 262 14.08 -1.18 -18.14
N LYS A 263 14.43 -1.95 -19.17
CA LYS A 263 13.45 -2.74 -19.93
C LYS A 263 12.89 -3.91 -19.12
N MET A 264 13.73 -4.58 -18.34
CA MET A 264 13.30 -5.63 -17.42
C MET A 264 12.35 -5.09 -16.36
N ILE A 265 12.65 -3.94 -15.76
CA ILE A 265 11.77 -3.26 -14.79
C ILE A 265 10.39 -2.95 -15.37
N GLU A 266 10.35 -2.38 -16.58
CA GLU A 266 9.09 -2.11 -17.30
C GLU A 266 8.32 -3.40 -17.60
N PHE A 267 9.02 -4.47 -17.99
CA PHE A 267 8.40 -5.77 -18.25
C PHE A 267 7.76 -6.35 -16.98
N ILE A 268 8.49 -6.36 -15.85
CA ILE A 268 7.99 -6.98 -14.61
C ILE A 268 6.93 -6.14 -13.89
N SER A 269 6.89 -4.81 -14.09
CA SER A 269 5.86 -3.96 -13.49
C SER A 269 4.45 -4.26 -14.01
N GLU A 270 4.34 -4.84 -15.20
CA GLU A 270 3.08 -5.23 -15.82
C GLU A 270 2.65 -6.66 -15.47
N LEU A 271 3.50 -7.47 -14.82
CA LEU A 271 3.19 -8.87 -14.51
C LEU A 271 2.18 -8.98 -13.34
N PRO A 272 1.03 -9.67 -13.51
CA PRO A 272 0.01 -9.78 -12.47
C PRO A 272 0.51 -10.42 -11.16
N LYS A 273 1.37 -11.46 -11.24
CA LYS A 273 1.97 -12.10 -10.06
C LYS A 273 2.79 -11.10 -9.23
N VAL A 274 3.62 -10.28 -9.89
CA VAL A 274 4.48 -9.28 -9.24
C VAL A 274 3.65 -8.16 -8.60
N ARG A 275 2.62 -7.65 -9.30
CA ARG A 275 1.69 -6.66 -8.75
C ARG A 275 0.95 -7.19 -7.52
N GLY A 276 0.58 -8.48 -7.53
CA GLY A 276 -0.03 -9.17 -6.40
C GLY A 276 0.87 -9.15 -5.16
N ILE A 277 2.13 -9.58 -5.29
CA ILE A 277 3.09 -9.59 -4.18
C ILE A 277 3.31 -8.18 -3.59
N LEU A 278 3.48 -7.15 -4.45
CA LEU A 278 3.64 -5.77 -3.97
C LEU A 278 2.40 -5.24 -3.23
N ALA A 279 1.20 -5.63 -3.66
CA ALA A 279 -0.04 -5.28 -2.98
C ALA A 279 -0.15 -5.96 -1.61
N GLU A 280 0.18 -7.24 -1.54
CA GLU A 280 0.18 -8.02 -0.29
C GLU A 280 1.17 -7.47 0.73
N GLU A 281 2.39 -7.11 0.31
CA GLU A 281 3.39 -6.49 1.17
C GLU A 281 2.93 -5.15 1.72
N ARG A 282 2.25 -4.34 0.89
CA ARG A 282 1.68 -3.06 1.32
C ARG A 282 0.56 -3.27 2.34
N LEU A 283 -0.37 -4.20 2.07
CA LEU A 283 -1.44 -4.56 3.00
C LEU A 283 -0.90 -5.09 4.32
N ALA A 284 0.10 -5.97 4.27
CA ALA A 284 0.74 -6.50 5.46
C ALA A 284 1.37 -5.38 6.29
N ARG A 285 2.02 -4.41 5.66
CA ARG A 285 2.60 -3.24 6.35
C ARG A 285 1.54 -2.32 6.96
N ILE A 286 0.44 -2.07 6.25
CA ILE A 286 -0.70 -1.30 6.80
C ILE A 286 -1.28 -2.06 7.99
N ARG A 287 -1.53 -3.37 7.84
CA ARG A 287 -2.11 -4.21 8.89
C ARG A 287 -1.21 -4.31 10.12
N ASP A 288 0.11 -4.42 9.95
CA ASP A 288 1.05 -4.50 11.07
C ASP A 288 1.03 -3.19 11.88
N ASP A 289 1.05 -2.05 11.18
CA ASP A 289 0.98 -0.72 11.79
C ASP A 289 -0.40 -0.40 12.42
N PHE A 290 -1.48 -1.07 11.99
CA PHE A 290 -2.87 -0.84 12.43
C PHE A 290 -3.57 -2.10 12.94
N SER A 291 -2.82 -3.02 13.55
CA SER A 291 -3.31 -4.35 13.97
C SER A 291 -4.41 -4.31 15.04
N ASP A 292 -4.63 -3.16 15.68
CA ASP A 292 -5.69 -2.91 16.65
C ASP A 292 -7.00 -2.35 16.04
N VAL A 293 -7.11 -2.27 14.70
CA VAL A 293 -8.31 -1.75 14.03
C VAL A 293 -9.22 -2.91 13.60
N PRO A 294 -10.44 -3.04 14.16
CA PRO A 294 -11.38 -4.09 13.76
C PRO A 294 -11.78 -3.96 12.29
N GLU A 295 -12.14 -5.08 11.67
CA GLU A 295 -12.77 -5.12 10.35
C GLU A 295 -14.09 -4.33 10.35
N ALA A 296 -14.50 -3.82 9.19
CA ALA A 296 -15.62 -2.88 9.01
C ALA A 296 -16.99 -3.43 9.47
N ASP A 297 -17.07 -4.71 9.83
CA ASP A 297 -18.30 -5.40 10.25
C ASP A 297 -18.62 -5.25 11.75
N ASP A 298 -17.72 -4.66 12.54
CA ASP A 298 -17.89 -4.47 14.00
C ASP A 298 -18.36 -3.04 14.37
N MET A 299 -19.10 -2.37 13.48
CA MET A 299 -19.72 -1.07 13.77
C MET A 299 -21.12 -1.21 14.39
N SER A 300 -21.20 -1.72 15.63
CA SER A 300 -22.37 -1.50 16.49
C SER A 300 -22.07 -0.82 17.83
N ASP A 301 -20.81 -0.57 18.20
CA ASP A 301 -20.50 0.02 19.50
C ASP A 301 -19.52 1.20 19.40
N VAL A 302 -20.07 2.41 19.48
CA VAL A 302 -19.30 3.62 19.80
C VAL A 302 -19.04 3.62 21.32
N PRO A 303 -17.79 3.75 21.79
CA PRO A 303 -17.49 3.73 23.22
C PRO A 303 -17.98 5.01 23.91
N ASP A 304 -18.83 4.82 24.92
CA ASP A 304 -19.27 5.83 25.88
C ASP A 304 -18.11 6.19 26.82
N SER A 305 -17.67 7.44 26.78
CA SER A 305 -16.74 7.98 27.76
C SER A 305 -17.50 8.32 29.05
N GLY A 306 -17.56 7.40 30.02
CA GLY A 306 -18.12 7.72 31.35
C GLY A 306 -18.37 6.56 32.32
N GLY A 307 -17.32 6.03 32.95
CA GLY A 307 -17.29 5.52 34.34
C GLY A 307 -18.48 4.73 34.94
N ALA A 308 -18.36 3.40 34.91
CA ALA A 308 -18.63 2.39 35.96
C ALA A 308 -19.99 2.36 36.73
N ALA A 309 -20.76 1.30 36.46
CA ALA A 309 -21.30 0.40 37.51
C ALA A 309 -21.65 -0.97 36.91
N LYS A 310 -21.16 -2.05 37.55
CA LYS A 310 -21.44 -3.46 37.21
C LYS A 310 -22.84 -3.86 37.67
N ALA A 311 -23.54 -4.65 36.87
CA ALA A 311 -24.59 -5.55 37.35
C ALA A 311 -24.63 -6.83 36.47
N ASP A 312 -24.53 -7.97 37.14
CA ASP A 312 -24.65 -9.32 36.61
C ASP A 312 -26.07 -9.59 36.07
N THR A 313 -26.21 -10.33 34.97
CA THR A 313 -27.30 -11.31 34.82
C THR A 313 -27.05 -12.32 33.70
N VAL A 314 -27.71 -13.46 33.88
CA VAL A 314 -27.42 -14.80 33.40
C VAL A 314 -28.09 -15.09 32.06
N GLY A 315 -27.50 -16.02 31.29
CA GLY A 315 -27.80 -16.28 29.89
C GLY A 315 -29.16 -16.90 29.57
N ARG A 316 -29.44 -16.97 28.27
CA ARG A 316 -30.07 -18.13 27.63
C ARG A 316 -29.84 -18.07 26.12
N ALA A 317 -29.25 -19.13 25.59
CA ALA A 317 -29.18 -19.42 24.17
C ALA A 317 -30.56 -19.89 23.68
N ASP A 318 -30.94 -19.51 22.47
CA ASP A 318 -31.81 -20.32 21.60
C ASP A 318 -31.56 -19.92 20.13
N GLU A 319 -31.29 -20.96 19.33
CA GLU A 319 -31.10 -20.94 17.88
C GLU A 319 -32.46 -20.79 17.15
N ALA A 320 -32.54 -19.96 16.12
CA ALA A 320 -33.47 -20.18 15.00
C ALA A 320 -33.14 -19.33 13.74
N SER A 321 -32.90 -20.08 12.66
CA SER A 321 -33.19 -19.80 11.23
C SER A 321 -32.69 -18.51 10.56
N LYS A 322 -31.68 -18.74 9.70
CA LYS A 322 -31.38 -18.01 8.47
C LYS A 322 -32.62 -17.91 7.58
N ASP A 323 -32.91 -16.74 7.02
CA ASP A 323 -33.07 -16.53 5.58
C ASP A 323 -33.30 -15.03 5.24
N ASP A 324 -32.49 -14.56 4.31
CA ASP A 324 -32.75 -13.51 3.29
C ASP A 324 -32.90 -12.03 3.71
N VAL A 325 -31.77 -11.31 3.82
CA VAL A 325 -31.67 -9.87 3.53
C VAL A 325 -30.31 -9.54 2.92
N GLY A 326 -30.32 -8.99 1.70
CA GLY A 326 -29.35 -8.00 1.21
C GLY A 326 -27.90 -8.47 1.03
N ALA A 327 -27.54 -8.79 -0.21
CA ALA A 327 -26.15 -9.01 -0.62
C ALA A 327 -25.24 -7.85 -0.16
N GLU A 328 -24.33 -8.15 0.77
CA GLU A 328 -23.18 -7.31 1.07
C GLU A 328 -22.35 -7.08 -0.19
N PRO A 329 -21.76 -5.88 -0.40
CA PRO A 329 -20.85 -5.67 -1.50
C PRO A 329 -19.64 -6.58 -1.27
N SER A 330 -19.54 -7.63 -2.07
CA SER A 330 -18.36 -8.49 -2.12
C SER A 330 -17.11 -7.62 -2.18
N LEU A 331 -16.31 -7.61 -1.12
CA LEU A 331 -14.99 -6.96 -1.08
C LEU A 331 -14.17 -7.48 -2.27
N ASN A 332 -14.11 -6.63 -3.29
CA ASN A 332 -13.77 -7.02 -4.64
C ASN A 332 -12.26 -7.22 -4.77
N VAL A 333 -11.89 -8.36 -5.34
CA VAL A 333 -10.64 -8.70 -6.04
C VAL A 333 -9.55 -7.61 -5.98
N ASN A 334 -8.66 -7.69 -4.98
CA ASN A 334 -7.40 -6.92 -4.83
C ASN A 334 -7.31 -5.63 -5.68
N TRP A 335 -8.13 -4.61 -5.34
CA TRP A 335 -8.20 -3.31 -6.02
C TRP A 335 -6.83 -2.62 -6.17
N GLN A 336 -5.84 -3.01 -5.36
CA GLN A 336 -4.48 -2.50 -5.49
C GLN A 336 -3.80 -2.95 -6.79
N LYS A 337 -4.29 -4.00 -7.45
CA LYS A 337 -3.86 -4.39 -8.79
C LYS A 337 -4.28 -3.38 -9.85
N GLU A 338 -5.27 -2.53 -9.59
CA GLU A 338 -5.69 -1.45 -10.48
C GLU A 338 -4.80 -0.21 -10.34
N LEU A 339 -4.00 -0.13 -9.27
CA LEU A 339 -3.09 0.99 -9.06
C LEU A 339 -1.93 0.98 -10.04
N ASP A 340 -1.77 2.09 -10.74
CA ASP A 340 -0.62 2.34 -11.59
C ASP A 340 0.65 2.53 -10.75
N VAL A 341 1.75 1.85 -11.12
CA VAL A 341 3.04 1.94 -10.42
C VAL A 341 4.14 2.61 -11.25
N THR A 342 5.09 3.24 -10.57
CA THR A 342 6.31 3.76 -11.18
C THR A 342 7.29 2.64 -11.48
N ARG A 343 8.36 2.97 -12.21
CA ARG A 343 9.49 2.05 -12.45
C ARG A 343 10.16 1.53 -11.18
N ASN A 344 9.97 2.18 -10.03
CA ASN A 344 10.56 1.73 -8.77
C ASN A 344 9.58 0.87 -7.95
N GLY A 345 8.38 0.59 -8.47
CA GLY A 345 7.33 -0.17 -7.78
C GLY A 345 6.48 0.66 -6.82
N THR A 346 6.71 1.96 -6.72
CA THR A 346 5.88 2.87 -5.92
C THR A 346 4.60 3.23 -6.68
N VAL A 347 3.50 3.54 -5.98
CA VAL A 347 2.25 3.95 -6.65
C VAL A 347 2.44 5.32 -7.28
N LYS A 348 1.97 5.51 -8.53
CA LYS A 348 2.02 6.83 -9.18
C LYS A 348 1.10 7.81 -8.44
N ASP A 349 1.50 9.08 -8.39
CA ASP A 349 0.77 10.16 -7.72
C ASP A 349 -0.39 10.73 -8.57
N THR A 350 -1.02 9.93 -9.43
CA THR A 350 -2.10 10.39 -10.31
C THR A 350 -3.39 10.62 -9.54
N LEU A 351 -4.28 11.49 -10.06
CA LEU A 351 -5.58 11.71 -9.45
C LEU A 351 -6.40 10.41 -9.41
N ASP A 352 -6.36 9.62 -10.47
CA ASP A 352 -7.06 8.33 -10.56
C ASP A 352 -6.61 7.34 -9.48
N ASN A 353 -5.29 7.15 -9.28
CA ASN A 353 -4.78 6.28 -8.23
C ASN A 353 -5.22 6.74 -6.84
N ILE A 354 -5.14 8.05 -6.57
CA ILE A 354 -5.56 8.59 -5.28
C ILE A 354 -7.07 8.38 -5.08
N SER A 355 -7.89 8.58 -6.10
CA SER A 355 -9.32 8.29 -6.06
C SER A 355 -9.62 6.81 -5.84
N ILE A 356 -8.88 5.90 -6.48
CA ILE A 356 -8.99 4.44 -6.25
C ILE A 356 -8.68 4.12 -4.77
N ILE A 357 -7.62 4.70 -4.21
CA ILE A 357 -7.26 4.53 -2.79
C ILE A 357 -8.39 5.01 -1.89
N PHE A 358 -8.91 6.23 -2.06
CA PHE A 358 -10.03 6.72 -1.25
C PHE A 358 -11.29 5.85 -1.35
N ARG A 359 -11.56 5.27 -2.54
CA ARG A 359 -12.74 4.44 -2.77
C ARG A 359 -12.68 3.07 -2.09
N ASN A 360 -11.48 2.50 -1.96
CA ASN A 360 -11.33 1.09 -1.63
C ASN A 360 -10.48 0.80 -0.38
N ASP A 361 -9.67 1.75 0.11
CA ASP A 361 -8.90 1.57 1.34
C ASP A 361 -9.86 1.54 2.55
N PRO A 362 -9.96 0.41 3.28
CA PRO A 362 -10.88 0.26 4.41
C PRO A 362 -10.72 1.34 5.47
N LEU A 363 -9.48 1.82 5.70
CA LEU A 363 -9.20 2.82 6.72
C LEU A 363 -9.63 4.23 6.29
N LEU A 364 -9.93 4.44 5.00
CA LEU A 364 -10.42 5.71 4.46
C LEU A 364 -11.90 5.67 4.08
N LEU A 365 -12.56 4.50 4.15
CA LEU A 365 -14.00 4.36 3.91
C LEU A 365 -14.87 5.26 4.80
N PRO A 366 -14.55 5.44 6.09
CA PRO A 366 -15.36 6.27 6.99
C PRO A 366 -15.43 7.76 6.64
N ILE A 367 -14.59 8.24 5.73
CA ILE A 367 -14.57 9.65 5.33
C ILE A 367 -15.76 9.92 4.39
N ALA A 368 -16.65 10.81 4.81
CA ALA A 368 -17.94 11.05 4.15
C ALA A 368 -18.34 12.52 4.19
N TYR A 369 -19.15 12.94 3.20
CA TYR A 369 -19.65 14.31 3.13
C TYR A 369 -20.95 14.47 3.92
N ASN A 370 -20.97 15.35 4.91
CA ASN A 370 -22.14 15.68 5.71
C ASN A 370 -22.96 16.80 5.01
N ARG A 371 -24.14 16.44 4.49
CA ARG A 371 -25.06 17.36 3.79
C ARG A 371 -25.70 18.41 4.69
N HIS A 372 -25.77 18.18 6.00
CA HIS A 372 -26.38 19.12 6.95
C HIS A 372 -25.41 20.21 7.39
N ARG A 373 -24.15 19.82 7.65
CA ARG A 373 -23.06 20.73 8.02
C ARG A 373 -22.39 21.37 6.81
N ASP A 374 -22.55 20.79 5.62
CA ASP A 374 -21.93 21.24 4.38
C ASP A 374 -20.39 21.10 4.41
N GLY A 375 -19.93 19.93 4.86
CA GLY A 375 -18.51 19.66 5.08
C GLY A 375 -18.19 18.16 5.16
N ILE A 376 -16.90 17.83 5.29
CA ILE A 376 -16.46 16.44 5.42
C ILE A 376 -16.40 16.07 6.90
N ASP A 377 -16.95 14.91 7.23
CA ASP A 377 -16.86 14.27 8.54
C ASP A 377 -16.25 12.87 8.40
N VAL A 378 -16.03 12.23 9.55
CA VAL A 378 -15.49 10.89 9.67
C VAL A 378 -16.48 10.06 10.48
N ASN A 379 -17.09 9.07 9.84
CA ASN A 379 -18.11 8.19 10.40
C ASN A 379 -17.50 6.81 10.73
N GLY A 380 -16.55 6.79 11.67
CA GLY A 380 -15.81 5.58 12.03
C GLY A 380 -14.37 5.89 12.46
N ARG A 381 -13.49 4.90 12.35
CA ARG A 381 -12.07 5.04 12.69
C ARG A 381 -11.24 5.25 11.43
N ILE A 382 -10.23 6.12 11.53
CA ILE A 382 -9.26 6.41 10.47
C ILE A 382 -7.83 6.17 11.01
N PRO A 383 -6.78 6.16 10.16
CA PRO A 383 -5.41 5.83 10.57
C PRO A 383 -4.75 6.81 11.56
N TRP A 384 -5.45 7.86 12.00
CA TRP A 384 -4.95 8.86 12.94
C TRP A 384 -6.05 9.31 13.90
N GLU A 385 -5.65 9.82 15.06
CA GLU A 385 -6.59 10.38 16.03
C GLU A 385 -7.01 11.79 15.60
N GLN A 386 -8.32 12.05 15.58
CA GLN A 386 -8.84 13.37 15.27
C GLN A 386 -8.68 14.30 16.46
N VAL A 387 -8.00 15.43 16.24
CA VAL A 387 -7.80 16.46 17.29
C VAL A 387 -9.13 17.15 17.65
N LYS A 388 -10.06 17.26 16.68
CA LYS A 388 -11.38 17.89 16.86
C LYS A 388 -12.40 17.30 15.87
N PRO A 389 -13.71 17.37 16.17
CA PRO A 389 -14.74 16.85 15.29
C PRO A 389 -14.79 17.51 13.91
N GLY A 390 -15.06 16.68 12.90
CA GLY A 390 -15.11 17.06 11.49
C GLY A 390 -13.73 17.25 10.86
N TRP A 391 -13.70 17.29 9.54
CA TRP A 391 -12.46 17.32 8.79
C TRP A 391 -11.77 18.68 8.86
N ASN A 392 -10.51 18.71 9.27
CA ASN A 392 -9.75 19.94 9.46
C ASN A 392 -8.31 19.85 8.93
N ASP A 393 -7.53 20.93 9.08
CA ASP A 393 -6.15 21.01 8.58
C ASP A 393 -5.23 19.93 9.14
N SER A 394 -5.44 19.51 10.39
CA SER A 394 -4.65 18.42 10.99
C SER A 394 -4.97 17.06 10.35
N ASP A 395 -6.24 16.79 10.02
CA ASP A 395 -6.63 15.59 9.27
C ASP A 395 -6.07 15.63 7.84
N HIS A 396 -6.08 16.81 7.21
CA HIS A 396 -5.51 16.97 5.88
C HIS A 396 -4.01 16.68 5.88
N ALA A 397 -3.27 17.14 6.89
CA ALA A 397 -1.85 16.84 7.05
C ALA A 397 -1.60 15.35 7.35
N ALA A 398 -2.37 14.75 8.26
CA ALA A 398 -2.25 13.34 8.62
C ALA A 398 -2.53 12.42 7.41
N LEU A 399 -3.54 12.75 6.61
CA LEU A 399 -3.81 12.08 5.34
C LEU A 399 -2.62 12.14 4.37
N GLN A 400 -1.93 13.29 4.25
CA GLN A 400 -0.72 13.37 3.41
C GLN A 400 0.40 12.46 3.93
N VAL A 401 0.57 12.39 5.25
CA VAL A 401 1.56 11.51 5.88
C VAL A 401 1.21 10.04 5.62
N TYR A 402 -0.07 9.67 5.73
CA TYR A 402 -0.56 8.33 5.45
C TYR A 402 -0.30 7.93 3.98
N LEU A 403 -0.72 8.76 3.02
CA LEU A 403 -0.48 8.51 1.59
C LEU A 403 1.01 8.40 1.26
N SER A 404 1.84 9.23 1.87
CA SER A 404 3.30 9.19 1.68
C SER A 404 3.91 7.91 2.25
N LYS A 405 3.54 7.53 3.48
CA LYS A 405 4.11 6.38 4.21
C LYS A 405 3.77 5.04 3.56
N TYR A 406 2.51 4.84 3.17
CA TYR A 406 2.03 3.52 2.72
C TYR A 406 1.93 3.38 1.20
N TYR A 407 1.67 4.48 0.49
CA TYR A 407 1.54 4.47 -0.97
C TYR A 407 2.73 5.11 -1.68
N GLY A 408 3.61 5.82 -0.97
CA GLY A 408 4.71 6.58 -1.58
C GLY A 408 4.24 7.81 -2.33
N ILE A 409 3.02 8.30 -2.03
CA ILE A 409 2.38 9.41 -2.75
C ILE A 409 2.48 10.69 -1.92
N TYR A 410 3.07 11.74 -2.51
CA TYR A 410 2.99 13.10 -1.98
C TYR A 410 2.44 14.04 -3.05
N ALA A 411 1.12 14.29 -3.01
CA ALA A 411 0.44 15.16 -3.98
C ALA A 411 -0.74 15.92 -3.34
N PRO A 412 -0.47 16.98 -2.54
CA PRO A 412 -1.49 17.64 -1.72
C PRO A 412 -2.71 18.17 -2.49
N ALA A 413 -2.48 18.82 -3.64
CA ALA A 413 -3.56 19.38 -4.45
C ALA A 413 -4.48 18.29 -5.05
N LYS A 414 -3.89 17.20 -5.55
CA LYS A 414 -4.64 16.06 -6.11
C LYS A 414 -5.39 15.31 -5.00
N ALA A 415 -4.75 15.11 -3.85
CA ALA A 415 -5.37 14.49 -2.69
C ALA A 415 -6.56 15.30 -2.15
N LYS A 416 -6.45 16.64 -2.07
CA LYS A 416 -7.59 17.50 -1.72
C LYS A 416 -8.76 17.34 -2.70
N THR A 417 -8.45 17.33 -4.00
CA THR A 417 -9.46 17.19 -5.06
C THR A 417 -10.15 15.83 -4.99
N ALA A 418 -9.39 14.74 -4.87
CA ALA A 418 -9.91 13.38 -4.74
C ALA A 418 -10.73 13.20 -3.46
N LEU A 419 -10.26 13.72 -2.32
CA LEU A 419 -10.96 13.69 -1.05
C LEU A 419 -12.35 14.32 -1.18
N SER A 420 -12.45 15.54 -1.71
CA SER A 420 -13.74 16.21 -1.87
C SER A 420 -14.68 15.47 -2.82
N ALA A 421 -14.16 14.93 -3.93
CA ALA A 421 -14.97 14.18 -4.89
C ALA A 421 -15.47 12.85 -4.31
N VAL A 422 -14.60 12.04 -3.71
CA VAL A 422 -14.95 10.71 -3.21
C VAL A 422 -15.77 10.79 -1.92
N ALA A 423 -15.50 11.75 -1.02
CA ALA A 423 -16.34 11.95 0.16
C ALA A 423 -17.79 12.31 -0.23
N ALA A 424 -17.98 13.08 -1.32
CA ALA A 424 -19.30 13.42 -1.84
C ALA A 424 -20.05 12.20 -2.42
N GLU A 425 -19.34 11.19 -2.93
CA GLU A 425 -19.95 9.90 -3.35
C GLU A 425 -20.59 9.16 -2.15
N ARG A 426 -20.11 9.43 -0.93
CA ARG A 426 -20.61 8.88 0.35
C ARG A 426 -21.39 9.91 1.16
N ALA A 427 -22.06 10.84 0.49
CA ALA A 427 -22.76 11.92 1.17
C ALA A 427 -23.93 11.39 2.03
N TYR A 428 -24.02 11.88 3.26
CA TYR A 428 -24.96 11.41 4.27
C TYR A 428 -25.64 12.61 4.93
N HIS A 429 -26.81 12.41 5.56
CA HIS A 429 -27.51 13.51 6.25
C HIS A 429 -27.86 13.09 7.68
N PRO A 430 -27.12 13.57 8.71
CA PRO A 430 -27.15 13.00 10.05
C PRO A 430 -28.51 13.04 10.74
N ILE A 431 -29.32 14.07 10.48
CA ILE A 431 -30.66 14.18 11.09
C ILE A 431 -31.70 13.35 10.30
N GLN A 432 -31.53 13.19 8.98
CA GLN A 432 -32.45 12.36 8.19
C GLN A 432 -32.28 10.90 8.62
N GLU A 433 -31.02 10.44 8.70
CA GLU A 433 -30.69 9.12 9.21
C GLU A 433 -31.18 8.91 10.65
N TYR A 434 -31.03 9.91 11.53
CA TYR A 434 -31.59 9.83 12.88
C TYR A 434 -33.12 9.66 12.88
N LEU A 435 -33.84 10.45 12.07
CA LEU A 435 -35.30 10.38 11.96
C LEU A 435 -35.77 9.05 11.34
N GLU A 436 -35.03 8.53 10.36
CA GLU A 436 -35.31 7.24 9.70
C GLU A 436 -35.01 6.03 10.58
N GLN A 437 -34.11 6.18 11.55
CA GLN A 437 -33.75 5.14 12.53
C GLN A 437 -34.57 5.22 13.83
N LEU A 438 -35.57 6.11 13.91
CA LEU A 438 -36.43 6.20 15.10
C LEU A 438 -37.21 4.90 15.32
N PRO A 439 -37.47 4.53 16.59
CA PRO A 439 -38.39 3.45 16.88
C PRO A 439 -39.80 3.78 16.36
N PRO A 440 -40.64 2.78 16.06
CA PRO A 440 -42.05 3.01 15.79
C PRO A 440 -42.70 3.84 16.91
N TRP A 441 -43.55 4.78 16.52
CA TRP A 441 -44.32 5.56 17.49
C TRP A 441 -45.20 4.62 18.34
N ASP A 442 -45.14 4.79 19.65
CA ASP A 442 -45.84 3.97 20.63
C ASP A 442 -47.35 4.29 20.76
N GLY A 443 -47.85 5.24 19.97
CA GLY A 443 -49.25 5.65 19.96
C GLY A 443 -49.64 6.61 21.10
N ILE A 444 -48.70 7.00 21.96
CA ILE A 444 -48.96 7.93 23.07
C ILE A 444 -48.67 9.37 22.57
N PRO A 445 -49.69 10.26 22.54
CA PRO A 445 -49.51 11.64 22.10
C PRO A 445 -48.74 12.44 23.15
N ARG A 446 -47.62 13.04 22.74
CA ARG A 446 -46.70 13.84 23.55
C ARG A 446 -46.34 15.17 22.90
N ALA A 447 -46.32 15.25 21.58
CA ALA A 447 -45.89 16.44 20.84
C ALA A 447 -46.73 17.68 21.19
N ASP A 448 -48.05 17.52 21.28
CA ASP A 448 -48.97 18.61 21.63
C ASP A 448 -48.83 19.10 23.08
N THR A 449 -48.53 18.19 23.99
CA THR A 449 -48.53 18.46 25.43
C THR A 449 -47.14 18.74 25.98
N LEU A 450 -46.09 18.68 25.15
CA LEU A 450 -44.70 18.80 25.59
C LEU A 450 -44.44 20.04 26.48
N LEU A 451 -44.89 21.23 26.07
CA LEU A 451 -44.72 22.45 26.87
C LEU A 451 -45.57 22.46 28.14
N ILE A 452 -46.73 21.82 28.12
CA ILE A 452 -47.65 21.71 29.26
C ILE A 452 -47.02 20.81 30.31
N THR A 453 -46.67 19.58 29.90
CA THR A 453 -46.13 18.52 30.75
C THR A 453 -44.80 18.89 31.40
N TYR A 454 -43.89 19.53 30.65
CA TYR A 454 -42.51 19.77 31.13
C TYR A 454 -42.22 21.18 31.63
N LEU A 455 -43.02 22.18 31.22
CA LEU A 455 -42.76 23.59 31.54
C LEU A 455 -43.96 24.29 32.20
N GLY A 456 -45.09 23.62 32.39
CA GLY A 456 -46.26 24.20 33.04
C GLY A 456 -46.98 25.26 32.19
N ALA A 457 -46.93 25.13 30.86
CA ALA A 457 -47.73 25.98 29.99
C ALA A 457 -49.24 25.75 30.18
N GLU A 458 -50.06 26.77 29.93
CA GLU A 458 -51.52 26.63 29.92
C GLU A 458 -51.96 25.59 28.86
N ASP A 459 -52.79 24.62 29.26
CA ASP A 459 -53.41 23.66 28.34
C ASP A 459 -54.51 24.33 27.51
N SER A 460 -54.09 24.95 26.40
CA SER A 460 -54.96 25.61 25.45
C SER A 460 -54.78 25.06 24.03
N LEU A 461 -55.82 25.24 23.19
CA LEU A 461 -55.73 24.92 21.76
C LEU A 461 -54.55 25.65 21.08
N TYR A 462 -54.23 26.85 21.56
CA TYR A 462 -53.10 27.63 21.07
C TYR A 462 -51.77 26.95 21.42
N THR A 463 -51.52 26.65 22.70
CA THR A 463 -50.29 26.01 23.20
C THR A 463 -50.01 24.71 22.44
N ARG A 464 -51.02 23.84 22.32
CA ARG A 464 -50.91 22.58 21.59
C ARG A 464 -50.56 22.79 20.12
N ALA A 465 -51.25 23.71 19.45
CA ALA A 465 -51.04 23.98 18.03
C ALA A 465 -49.65 24.56 17.71
N VAL A 466 -49.16 25.52 18.50
CA VAL A 466 -47.83 26.13 18.28
C VAL A 466 -46.70 25.17 18.63
N THR A 467 -46.90 24.29 19.61
CA THR A 467 -45.94 23.22 19.93
C THR A 467 -45.82 22.24 18.77
N ARG A 468 -46.95 21.68 18.32
CA ARG A 468 -47.00 20.75 17.17
C ARG A 468 -46.38 21.37 15.92
N LYS A 469 -46.78 22.60 15.57
CA LYS A 469 -46.29 23.26 14.34
C LYS A 469 -44.79 23.55 14.39
N THR A 470 -44.25 23.88 15.56
CA THR A 470 -42.80 24.10 15.72
C THR A 470 -42.03 22.80 15.48
N LEU A 471 -42.47 21.70 16.09
CA LEU A 471 -41.83 20.39 15.91
C LEU A 471 -41.98 19.87 14.47
N ALA A 472 -43.17 19.95 13.89
CA ALA A 472 -43.42 19.56 12.50
C ALA A 472 -42.59 20.39 11.51
N ALA A 473 -42.40 21.69 11.76
CA ALA A 473 -41.54 22.52 10.93
C ALA A 473 -40.05 22.15 11.03
N ALA A 474 -39.60 21.68 12.20
CA ALA A 474 -38.24 21.17 12.37
C ALA A 474 -38.00 19.94 11.48
N VAL A 475 -38.94 19.00 11.46
CA VAL A 475 -38.89 17.82 10.56
C VAL A 475 -39.01 18.22 9.09
N ALA A 476 -40.00 19.06 8.76
CA ALA A 476 -40.24 19.48 7.37
C ALA A 476 -39.03 20.20 6.76
N ARG A 477 -38.26 20.98 7.53
CA ARG A 477 -37.03 21.62 7.03
C ARG A 477 -35.90 20.66 6.71
N ILE A 478 -35.92 19.46 7.28
CA ILE A 478 -34.92 18.42 7.00
C ILE A 478 -35.24 17.69 5.69
N TYR A 479 -36.52 17.39 5.43
CA TYR A 479 -36.96 16.69 4.21
C TYR A 479 -37.25 17.63 3.02
N GLU A 480 -37.67 18.86 3.30
CA GLU A 480 -37.88 19.94 2.33
C GLU A 480 -37.04 21.18 2.70
N PRO A 481 -35.71 21.14 2.50
CA PRO A 481 -34.82 22.26 2.79
C PRO A 481 -35.31 23.56 2.14
N GLY A 482 -35.43 24.60 2.95
CA GLY A 482 -35.92 25.92 2.53
C GLY A 482 -37.44 26.09 2.52
N ILE A 483 -38.22 25.10 2.98
CA ILE A 483 -39.65 25.31 3.21
C ILE A 483 -39.89 26.53 4.11
N LYS A 484 -40.89 27.34 3.73
CA LYS A 484 -41.19 28.60 4.40
C LYS A 484 -41.71 28.32 5.81
N PHE A 485 -40.91 28.72 6.79
CA PHE A 485 -41.28 28.76 8.20
C PHE A 485 -40.63 30.00 8.82
N ASP A 486 -41.40 31.08 8.95
CA ASP A 486 -40.94 32.37 9.51
C ASP A 486 -41.57 32.67 10.88
N HIS A 487 -41.94 31.61 11.60
CA HIS A 487 -42.44 31.67 12.96
C HIS A 487 -41.37 31.22 13.96
N VAL A 488 -41.41 31.77 15.16
CA VAL A 488 -40.48 31.52 16.26
C VAL A 488 -41.31 31.28 17.52
N LEU A 489 -41.23 30.08 18.07
CA LEU A 489 -41.76 29.76 19.39
C LEU A 489 -40.91 30.46 20.46
N ILE A 490 -41.55 31.23 21.34
CA ILE A 490 -40.87 31.94 22.44
C ILE A 490 -41.43 31.46 23.76
N LEU A 491 -40.56 30.90 24.60
CA LEU A 491 -40.91 30.49 25.96
C LEU A 491 -40.65 31.64 26.94
N SER A 492 -41.71 32.12 27.58
CA SER A 492 -41.72 33.26 28.50
C SER A 492 -41.97 32.77 29.93
N GLY A 493 -41.06 33.04 30.86
CA GLY A 493 -41.27 32.61 32.25
C GLY A 493 -40.03 32.73 33.11
N PRO A 494 -40.09 32.30 34.39
CA PRO A 494 -39.00 32.44 35.34
C PRO A 494 -37.68 31.82 34.85
N GLN A 495 -36.56 32.38 35.30
CA GLN A 495 -35.24 31.83 35.02
C GLN A 495 -35.07 30.47 35.72
N GLY A 496 -34.35 29.53 35.10
CA GLY A 496 -34.00 28.25 35.72
C GLY A 496 -35.07 27.15 35.62
N ILE A 497 -36.23 27.41 35.00
CA ILE A 497 -37.28 26.41 34.80
C ILE A 497 -36.99 25.39 33.68
N GLY A 498 -35.84 25.51 33.01
CA GLY A 498 -35.39 24.55 31.99
C GLY A 498 -35.85 24.82 30.55
N LYS A 499 -36.17 26.07 30.19
CA LYS A 499 -36.59 26.48 28.82
C LYS A 499 -35.58 26.07 27.75
N SER A 500 -34.33 26.53 27.87
CA SER A 500 -33.23 26.18 26.96
C SER A 500 -32.90 24.69 27.00
N THR A 501 -32.99 24.07 28.18
CA THR A 501 -32.77 22.63 28.38
C THR A 501 -33.75 21.80 27.56
N LEU A 502 -35.02 22.21 27.43
CA LEU A 502 -35.99 21.50 26.59
C LEU A 502 -35.52 21.44 25.13
N PHE A 503 -35.16 22.59 24.55
CA PHE A 503 -34.69 22.64 23.16
C PHE A 503 -33.37 21.90 22.96
N ALA A 504 -32.44 22.01 23.91
CA ALA A 504 -31.19 21.26 23.90
C ALA A 504 -31.41 19.74 23.94
N ARG A 505 -32.38 19.26 24.72
CA ARG A 505 -32.74 17.83 24.78
C ARG A 505 -33.37 17.36 23.47
N LEU A 506 -34.25 18.15 22.87
CA LEU A 506 -34.94 17.81 21.61
C LEU A 506 -33.97 17.70 20.43
N ALA A 507 -33.04 18.65 20.27
CA ALA A 507 -32.09 18.67 19.17
C ALA A 507 -30.79 17.90 19.46
N GLY A 508 -30.49 17.58 20.72
CA GLY A 508 -29.29 16.86 21.11
C GLY A 508 -28.01 17.56 20.63
N LYS A 509 -27.19 16.85 19.84
CA LYS A 509 -25.93 17.39 19.29
C LYS A 509 -26.13 18.45 18.21
N TRP A 510 -27.35 18.61 17.69
CA TRP A 510 -27.69 19.61 16.67
C TRP A 510 -28.37 20.85 17.27
N PHE A 511 -28.19 21.09 18.57
CA PHE A 511 -28.64 22.30 19.25
C PHE A 511 -27.56 23.39 19.27
N SER A 512 -27.95 24.66 19.10
CA SER A 512 -27.07 25.80 19.36
C SER A 512 -27.82 26.97 19.99
N ASP A 513 -27.21 27.64 20.95
CA ASP A 513 -27.65 28.90 21.56
C ASP A 513 -26.73 30.09 21.21
N SER A 514 -25.81 29.88 20.27
CA SER A 514 -24.74 30.83 19.94
C SER A 514 -25.15 31.93 18.95
N LEU A 515 -26.41 31.91 18.50
CA LEU A 515 -26.94 32.87 17.53
C LEU A 515 -27.32 34.17 18.24
N SER A 516 -26.48 35.19 18.05
CA SER A 516 -26.69 36.52 18.63
C SER A 516 -27.31 37.48 17.63
N MET A 517 -27.84 38.58 18.15
CA MET A 517 -28.40 39.67 17.34
C MET A 517 -27.41 40.33 16.40
N THR A 518 -26.12 40.38 16.78
CA THR A 518 -25.06 40.93 15.93
C THR A 518 -24.79 40.07 14.70
N ASP A 519 -24.95 38.74 14.82
CA ASP A 519 -24.67 37.81 13.73
C ASP A 519 -25.68 37.92 12.58
N MET A 520 -26.94 38.25 12.90
CA MET A 520 -28.05 38.30 11.93
C MET A 520 -27.94 39.41 10.89
N LYS A 521 -27.02 40.36 11.10
CA LYS A 521 -26.77 41.48 10.18
C LYS A 521 -25.75 41.15 9.09
N ASP A 522 -24.99 40.09 9.24
CA ASP A 522 -23.87 39.73 8.35
C ASP A 522 -23.90 38.24 7.99
N LYS A 523 -22.93 37.79 7.18
CA LYS A 523 -22.74 36.40 6.77
C LYS A 523 -22.45 35.42 7.92
N ALA A 524 -22.03 35.92 9.08
CA ALA A 524 -21.79 35.11 10.27
C ALA A 524 -23.07 34.41 10.78
N GLY A 525 -24.23 35.03 10.62
CA GLY A 525 -25.52 34.43 10.99
C GLY A 525 -25.82 33.16 10.20
N PRO A 526 -25.85 33.21 8.86
CA PRO A 526 -25.96 32.03 8.01
C PRO A 526 -24.92 30.93 8.28
N GLU A 527 -23.65 31.30 8.44
CA GLU A 527 -22.57 30.34 8.74
C GLU A 527 -22.83 29.60 10.07
N LYS A 528 -23.38 30.29 11.08
CA LYS A 528 -23.76 29.68 12.37
C LYS A 528 -25.01 28.80 12.30
N LEU A 529 -25.85 28.93 11.26
CA LEU A 529 -27.03 28.07 11.09
C LEU A 529 -26.66 26.68 10.55
N GLN A 530 -25.55 26.56 9.81
CA GLN A 530 -25.14 25.28 9.22
C GLN A 530 -24.80 24.25 10.30
N GLY A 531 -25.25 23.01 10.10
CA GLY A 531 -24.97 21.90 11.01
C GLY A 531 -25.85 21.83 12.27
N TYR A 532 -26.79 22.76 12.47
CA TYR A 532 -27.72 22.76 13.61
C TYR A 532 -29.17 22.61 13.17
N TRP A 533 -29.97 21.91 13.97
CA TRP A 533 -31.38 21.64 13.72
C TRP A 533 -32.31 22.62 14.44
N ILE A 534 -32.00 22.94 15.70
CA ILE A 534 -32.74 23.90 16.52
C ILE A 534 -31.74 24.92 17.06
N LEU A 535 -31.98 26.19 16.73
CA LEU A 535 -31.20 27.30 17.23
C LEU A 535 -32.03 28.15 18.17
N GLU A 536 -31.53 28.36 19.39
CA GLU A 536 -32.14 29.24 20.37
C GLU A 536 -31.62 30.67 20.23
N LEU A 537 -32.55 31.62 20.23
CA LEU A 537 -32.29 33.03 20.45
C LEU A 537 -32.36 33.32 21.95
N GLY A 538 -31.19 33.51 22.55
CA GLY A 538 -31.06 34.00 23.92
C GLY A 538 -31.43 35.49 24.03
N GLU A 539 -31.87 35.89 25.23
CA GLU A 539 -32.05 37.30 25.64
C GLU A 539 -33.00 38.13 24.76
N LEU A 540 -34.21 37.62 24.52
CA LEU A 540 -35.27 38.33 23.77
C LEU A 540 -35.84 39.59 24.48
N ALA A 541 -35.52 39.78 25.76
CA ALA A 541 -36.00 40.91 26.55
C ALA A 541 -35.25 42.21 26.23
N GLY A 542 -35.99 43.29 25.98
CA GLY A 542 -35.41 44.65 25.87
C GLY A 542 -34.98 45.07 24.46
N MET A 543 -35.30 44.28 23.42
CA MET A 543 -34.97 44.59 22.04
C MET A 543 -35.57 45.92 21.55
N LYS A 544 -34.76 46.69 20.83
CA LYS A 544 -35.21 47.89 20.13
C LYS A 544 -36.03 47.50 18.88
N LYS A 545 -36.94 48.38 18.45
CA LYS A 545 -37.76 48.16 17.24
C LYS A 545 -36.93 47.80 16.00
N THR A 546 -35.76 48.42 15.83
CA THR A 546 -34.82 48.13 14.73
C THR A 546 -34.21 46.73 14.78
N GLU A 547 -34.01 46.18 15.98
CA GLU A 547 -33.49 44.82 16.18
C GLU A 547 -34.57 43.78 15.88
N VAL A 548 -35.81 44.05 16.28
CA VAL A 548 -36.97 43.19 15.96
C VAL A 548 -37.17 43.06 14.44
N GLU A 549 -37.05 44.14 13.67
CA GLU A 549 -37.14 44.09 12.20
C GLU A 549 -35.97 43.33 11.56
N THR A 550 -34.77 43.41 12.16
CA THR A 550 -33.59 42.63 11.73
C THR A 550 -33.85 41.13 11.91
N VAL A 551 -34.37 40.71 13.07
CA VAL A 551 -34.76 39.31 13.32
C VAL A 551 -35.83 38.88 12.36
N LYS A 552 -36.91 39.66 12.20
CA LYS A 552 -38.01 39.32 11.27
C LYS A 552 -37.50 39.11 9.85
N SER A 553 -36.59 39.95 9.38
CA SER A 553 -35.93 39.79 8.08
C SER A 553 -35.10 38.51 8.03
N PHE A 554 -34.30 38.26 9.07
CA PHE A 554 -33.46 37.08 9.16
C PHE A 554 -34.28 35.78 9.18
N ILE A 555 -35.24 35.61 10.09
CA ILE A 555 -36.09 34.40 10.20
C ILE A 555 -36.96 34.17 8.97
N SER A 556 -37.26 35.22 8.20
CA SER A 556 -38.08 35.12 7.00
C SER A 556 -37.37 34.49 5.81
N ARG A 557 -36.04 34.40 5.80
CA ARG A 557 -35.32 33.79 4.66
C ARG A 557 -35.56 32.29 4.60
N THR A 558 -35.62 31.77 3.38
CA THR A 558 -35.76 30.34 3.06
C THR A 558 -34.42 29.74 2.62
N ASP A 559 -33.53 30.57 2.09
CA ASP A 559 -32.23 30.20 1.53
C ASP A 559 -31.24 31.30 1.90
N ASP A 560 -30.11 30.90 2.46
CA ASP A 560 -29.01 31.81 2.76
C ASP A 560 -27.92 31.63 1.70
N LYS A 561 -27.61 32.70 0.97
CA LYS A 561 -26.61 32.69 -0.10
C LYS A 561 -25.34 33.39 0.35
N TYR A 562 -24.25 32.66 0.42
CA TYR A 562 -22.95 33.22 0.76
C TYR A 562 -21.82 32.43 0.11
N ARG A 563 -20.60 32.97 0.18
CA ARG A 563 -19.38 32.29 -0.24
C ARG A 563 -18.63 31.90 1.01
N ALA A 564 -18.46 30.60 1.24
CA ALA A 564 -17.64 30.08 2.32
C ALA A 564 -16.21 30.64 2.24
N ALA A 565 -15.52 30.71 3.38
CA ALA A 565 -14.10 31.08 3.39
C ALA A 565 -13.32 30.13 2.47
N TYR A 566 -12.54 30.69 1.54
CA TYR A 566 -11.80 29.94 0.49
C TYR A 566 -12.66 29.23 -0.57
N GLY A 567 -13.99 29.40 -0.55
CA GLY A 567 -14.87 28.97 -1.64
C GLY A 567 -14.67 29.82 -2.89
N LEU A 568 -14.81 29.20 -4.06
CA LEU A 568 -14.67 29.90 -5.35
C LEU A 568 -15.96 30.63 -5.74
N ASN A 569 -17.11 30.05 -5.39
CA ASN A 569 -18.43 30.50 -5.83
C ASN A 569 -19.33 30.89 -4.64
N VAL A 570 -20.33 31.72 -4.91
CA VAL A 570 -21.45 31.92 -3.97
C VAL A 570 -22.36 30.73 -4.10
N GLU A 571 -22.66 30.08 -2.98
CA GLU A 571 -23.47 28.88 -2.91
C GLU A 571 -24.84 29.17 -2.28
N SER A 572 -25.81 28.32 -2.56
CA SER A 572 -27.15 28.38 -2.01
C SER A 572 -27.25 27.36 -0.89
N HIS A 573 -27.69 27.80 0.28
CA HIS A 573 -27.89 26.96 1.46
C HIS A 573 -29.35 27.10 1.93
N PRO A 574 -30.26 26.27 1.37
CA PRO A 574 -31.64 26.20 1.83
C PRO A 574 -31.70 25.86 3.32
N ARG A 575 -32.58 26.52 4.08
CA ARG A 575 -32.61 26.35 5.53
C ARG A 575 -33.15 25.00 5.96
N GLN A 576 -32.35 24.32 6.78
CA GLN A 576 -32.65 23.00 7.34
C GLN A 576 -32.91 23.02 8.85
N CYS A 577 -33.04 24.21 9.44
CA CYS A 577 -33.12 24.42 10.88
C CYS A 577 -34.29 25.31 11.28
N ILE A 578 -34.77 25.21 12.52
CA ILE A 578 -35.74 26.15 13.10
C ILE A 578 -35.09 27.05 14.14
N ILE A 579 -35.70 28.21 14.35
CA ILE A 579 -35.28 29.19 15.34
C ILE A 579 -36.34 29.25 16.44
N VAL A 580 -35.91 29.07 17.67
CA VAL A 580 -36.73 29.15 18.89
C VAL A 580 -36.18 30.25 19.80
N GLY A 581 -36.92 30.61 20.84
CA GLY A 581 -36.50 31.67 21.75
C GLY A 581 -36.89 31.41 23.19
N SER A 582 -36.13 31.97 24.11
CA SER A 582 -36.51 32.03 25.51
C SER A 582 -36.34 33.44 26.09
N THR A 583 -37.18 33.78 27.05
CA THR A 583 -37.11 35.06 27.79
C THR A 583 -37.46 34.87 29.25
N ASN A 584 -36.84 35.70 30.10
CA ASN A 584 -37.13 35.77 31.53
C ASN A 584 -38.16 36.87 31.86
N SER A 585 -38.60 37.64 30.86
CA SER A 585 -39.59 38.69 31.05
C SER A 585 -41.01 38.13 30.91
N GLU A 586 -41.72 38.05 32.02
CA GLU A 586 -43.14 37.66 32.08
C GLU A 586 -44.08 38.69 31.44
N ASN A 587 -43.60 39.91 31.17
CA ASN A 587 -44.37 40.98 30.52
C ASN A 587 -43.54 41.73 29.46
N GLY A 588 -44.06 41.82 28.23
CA GLY A 588 -43.69 42.89 27.28
C GLY A 588 -42.31 42.78 26.60
N PHE A 589 -41.82 41.57 26.29
CA PHE A 589 -40.58 41.42 25.51
C PHE A 589 -40.70 41.99 24.07
N LEU A 590 -41.92 42.03 23.52
CA LEU A 590 -42.23 42.72 22.26
C LEU A 590 -42.93 44.05 22.55
N ARG A 591 -42.20 45.16 22.38
CA ARG A 591 -42.71 46.53 22.64
C ARG A 591 -43.69 47.05 21.59
N ASP A 592 -43.75 46.43 20.41
CA ASP A 592 -44.69 46.79 19.35
C ASP A 592 -45.90 45.85 19.41
N VAL A 593 -47.08 46.37 19.71
CA VAL A 593 -48.31 45.54 19.82
C VAL A 593 -48.87 45.21 18.43
N THR A 594 -48.36 45.85 17.36
CA THR A 594 -48.81 45.66 15.98
C THR A 594 -47.74 44.96 15.13
N GLY A 595 -48.11 43.88 14.42
CA GLY A 595 -47.22 43.27 13.40
C GLY A 595 -46.22 42.22 13.89
N ASN A 596 -46.48 41.55 15.02
CA ASN A 596 -45.62 40.50 15.59
C ASN A 596 -46.12 39.06 15.38
N ARG A 597 -46.82 38.80 14.26
CA ARG A 597 -47.36 37.47 13.90
C ARG A 597 -46.33 36.32 13.80
N ARG A 598 -45.04 36.66 13.74
CA ARG A 598 -43.92 35.72 13.61
C ARG A 598 -43.48 35.15 14.96
N PHE A 599 -43.89 35.76 16.06
CA PHE A 599 -43.54 35.30 17.39
C PHE A 599 -44.74 34.59 18.01
N TRP A 600 -44.55 33.36 18.45
CA TRP A 600 -45.55 32.56 19.16
C TRP A 600 -45.14 32.49 20.63
N PRO A 601 -45.49 33.50 21.45
CA PRO A 601 -45.20 33.47 22.87
C PRO A 601 -46.03 32.38 23.56
N VAL A 602 -45.40 31.63 24.45
CA VAL A 602 -46.05 30.69 25.38
C VAL A 602 -45.51 30.98 26.76
N ASP A 603 -46.40 31.35 27.68
CA ASP A 603 -46.05 31.56 29.08
C ASP A 603 -45.92 30.21 29.80
N VAL A 604 -44.87 30.06 30.58
CA VAL A 604 -44.46 28.84 31.27
C VAL A 604 -44.03 29.18 32.71
N ASP A 605 -44.61 28.51 33.70
CA ASP A 605 -44.35 28.79 35.12
C ASP A 605 -43.36 27.81 35.78
N GLY A 606 -43.01 26.72 35.08
CA GLY A 606 -42.13 25.65 35.59
C GLY A 606 -42.83 24.65 36.52
N ALA A 607 -44.15 24.75 36.70
CA ALA A 607 -44.99 23.86 37.48
C ALA A 607 -45.51 22.64 36.67
N GLY A 608 -44.79 22.27 35.60
CA GLY A 608 -45.06 21.05 34.84
C GLY A 608 -44.97 19.78 35.72
N GLU A 609 -45.73 18.76 35.32
CA GLU A 609 -45.74 17.42 35.94
C GLU A 609 -44.35 16.78 35.97
N HIS A 610 -43.58 17.02 34.90
CA HIS A 610 -42.20 16.55 34.75
C HIS A 610 -41.23 17.72 34.61
N LYS A 611 -39.94 17.45 34.83
CA LYS A 611 -38.87 18.43 34.61
C LYS A 611 -38.16 18.19 33.28
N THR A 612 -37.71 19.25 32.61
CA THR A 612 -37.11 19.14 31.27
C THR A 612 -35.82 18.29 31.24
N TRP A 613 -35.12 18.14 32.37
CA TRP A 613 -33.98 17.23 32.49
C TRP A 613 -34.37 15.75 32.63
N GLU A 614 -35.64 15.45 32.89
CA GLU A 614 -36.21 14.08 32.89
C GLU A 614 -36.58 13.62 31.48
N LEU A 615 -36.51 14.49 30.47
CA LEU A 615 -36.73 14.14 29.07
C LEU A 615 -35.55 13.28 28.57
N THR A 616 -35.71 11.95 28.64
CA THR A 616 -34.72 10.96 28.23
C THR A 616 -34.58 10.87 26.71
N LYS A 617 -33.48 10.27 26.22
CA LYS A 617 -33.27 10.05 24.78
C LYS A 617 -34.41 9.24 24.14
N ASP A 618 -34.92 8.23 24.84
CA ASP A 618 -36.01 7.39 24.35
C ASP A 618 -37.33 8.16 24.24
N LEU A 619 -37.61 9.05 25.20
CA LEU A 619 -38.79 9.91 25.14
C LEU A 619 -38.66 10.95 24.03
N VAL A 620 -37.47 11.54 23.83
CA VAL A 620 -37.21 12.42 22.68
C VAL A 620 -37.44 11.67 21.36
N ALA A 621 -36.95 10.43 21.25
CA ALA A 621 -37.16 9.59 20.08
C ALA A 621 -38.64 9.32 19.82
N GLN A 622 -39.44 9.04 20.86
CA GLN A 622 -40.89 8.86 20.73
C GLN A 622 -41.63 10.16 20.37
N VAL A 623 -41.19 11.33 20.88
CA VAL A 623 -41.74 12.63 20.46
C VAL A 623 -41.47 12.88 18.98
N TRP A 624 -40.27 12.60 18.49
CA TRP A 624 -39.97 12.75 17.07
C TRP A 624 -40.68 11.70 16.22
N ALA A 625 -40.82 10.46 16.70
CA ALA A 625 -41.55 9.40 16.01
C ALA A 625 -43.03 9.77 15.83
N GLU A 626 -43.66 10.37 16.87
CA GLU A 626 -45.00 10.95 16.75
C GLU A 626 -45.04 12.07 15.69
N VAL A 627 -44.09 13.01 15.73
CA VAL A 627 -44.05 14.15 14.81
C VAL A 627 -43.87 13.69 13.36
N MET A 628 -43.11 12.61 13.13
CA MET A 628 -42.94 11.97 11.83
C MET A 628 -44.25 11.38 11.29
N THR A 629 -45.30 11.18 12.11
CA THR A 629 -46.63 10.78 11.63
C THR A 629 -47.48 11.96 11.13
N TYR A 630 -47.10 13.19 11.49
CA TYR A 630 -47.77 14.42 11.04
C TYR A 630 -47.23 14.96 9.72
N TYR A 631 -45.98 14.63 9.40
CA TYR A 631 -45.29 14.93 8.15
C TYR A 631 -45.59 13.81 7.14
#